data_AF-A0A9E7EYV3-F1
#
_entry.id   AF-A0A9E7EYV3-F1
#
_cell.length_a   1.000
_cell.length_b   1.000
_cell.length_c   1.000
_cell.angle_alpha   90.00
_cell.angle_beta   90.00
_cell.angle_gamma   90.00
#
_symmetry.space_group_name_H-M   'P 1'
#
loop_
_entity.id
_entity.type
_entity.pdbx_description
1 polymer ?
#
loop_
_entity_poly.entity_id
_entity_poly.type
_entity_poly.pdbx_seq_one_letter_code
_entity_poly.pdbx_strand_id
1 'polypeptide(L)' 'MEAATPQPVCAKEALDLLNCAVDTPFDRDRCLRFLDALRSCVLEKVIL' A
#
# COMPACT_ATOMS: atom_id res chain seq x y z
N MET A 1 29.71 3.06 3.03
CA MET A 1 28.61 3.11 4.02
C MET A 1 27.34 3.12 3.22
N GLU A 2 26.73 1.95 3.01
CA GLU A 2 25.43 1.86 2.32
C GLU A 2 24.41 2.64 3.15
N ALA A 3 23.87 3.71 2.57
CA ALA A 3 22.72 4.37 3.13
C ALA A 3 21.59 3.35 3.12
N ALA A 4 21.23 2.81 4.27
CA ALA A 4 20.00 2.04 4.42
C ALA A 4 18.87 2.97 3.94
N THR A 5 18.39 2.75 2.72
CA THR A 5 17.24 3.48 2.20
C THR A 5 16.13 3.24 3.19
N PRO A 6 15.59 4.29 3.85
CA PRO A 6 14.49 4.11 4.76
C PRO A 6 13.38 3.41 3.97
N GLN A 7 12.98 2.24 4.43
CA GLN A 7 11.91 1.49 3.77
C GLN A 7 10.69 2.41 3.68
N PRO A 8 10.07 2.56 2.50
CA PRO A 8 8.97 3.49 2.36
C PRO A 8 7.86 3.05 3.29
N VAL A 9 7.41 3.98 4.14
CA VAL A 9 6.35 3.72 5.10
C VAL A 9 5.09 3.49 4.27
N CYS A 10 4.51 2.28 4.35
CA CYS A 10 3.40 1.77 3.53
C CYS A 10 3.72 1.24 2.11
N ALA A 11 4.99 0.93 1.81
CA ALA A 11 5.39 0.39 0.50
C ALA A 11 4.63 -0.90 0.13
N LYS A 12 4.38 -1.75 1.13
CA LYS A 12 3.71 -3.03 0.94
C LYS A 12 2.25 -2.83 0.54
N GLU A 13 1.53 -1.98 1.26
CA GLU A 13 0.11 -1.69 1.03
C GLU A 13 -0.09 -1.03 -0.34
N ALA A 14 0.84 -0.17 -0.76
CA ALA A 14 0.84 0.41 -2.10
C ALA A 14 1.05 -0.67 -3.18
N LEU A 15 2.01 -1.58 -2.97
CA LEU A 15 2.27 -2.67 -3.90
C LEU A 15 1.10 -3.65 -4.01
N ASP A 16 0.47 -4.01 -2.89
CA ASP A 16 -0.71 -4.87 -2.86
C ASP A 16 -1.89 -4.25 -3.65
N LEU A 17 -2.11 -2.93 -3.51
CA LEU A 17 -3.12 -2.22 -4.29
C LEU A 17 -2.80 -2.21 -5.79
N LEU A 18 -1.54 -1.95 -6.16
CA LEU A 18 -1.08 -1.97 -7.55
C LEU A 18 -1.25 -3.35 -8.19
N ASN A 19 -0.89 -4.41 -7.47
CA ASN A 19 -1.07 -5.79 -7.93
C ASN A 19 -2.55 -6.12 -8.12
N CYS A 20 -3.42 -5.66 -7.24
CA CYS A 20 -4.86 -5.84 -7.40
C CYS A 20 -5.41 -5.13 -8.64
N ALA A 21 -4.93 -3.92 -8.94
CA ALA A 21 -5.41 -3.13 -10.08
C ALA A 21 -5.12 -3.77 -11.45
N VAL A 22 -4.09 -4.62 -11.54
CA VAL A 22 -3.72 -5.35 -12.76
C VAL A 22 -4.18 -6.82 -12.75
N ASP A 23 -4.84 -7.26 -11.68
CA ASP A 23 -5.33 -8.63 -11.54
C ASP A 23 -6.49 -8.90 -12.52
N THR A 24 -6.53 -10.10 -13.08
CA THR A 24 -7.57 -10.52 -14.03
C THR A 24 -8.18 -11.84 -13.56
N PRO A 25 -9.47 -11.90 -13.21
CA PRO A 25 -10.47 -10.82 -13.34
C PRO A 25 -10.28 -9.69 -12.31
N PHE A 26 -10.61 -8.47 -12.71
CA PHE A 26 -10.55 -7.31 -11.82
C PHE A 26 -11.62 -7.43 -10.72
N ASP A 27 -11.18 -7.45 -9.47
CA ASP A 27 -12.04 -7.51 -8.28
C ASP A 27 -12.02 -6.18 -7.53
N ARG A 28 -13.04 -5.36 -7.79
CA ARG A 28 -13.14 -4.01 -7.23
C ARG A 28 -13.22 -4.01 -5.71
N ASP A 29 -13.99 -4.92 -5.11
CA ASP A 29 -14.19 -5.01 -3.67
C ASP A 29 -12.88 -5.41 -2.97
N ARG A 30 -12.13 -6.34 -3.56
CA ARG A 30 -10.79 -6.68 -3.09
C ARG A 30 -9.83 -5.48 -3.15
N CYS A 31 -9.82 -4.73 -4.26
CA CYS A 31 -8.92 -3.58 -4.37
C CYS A 31 -9.30 -2.44 -3.41
N LEU A 32 -10.59 -2.27 -3.11
CA LEU A 32 -11.04 -1.32 -2.08
C LEU A 32 -10.47 -1.67 -0.70
N ARG A 33 -10.38 -2.95 -0.33
CA ARG A 33 -9.76 -3.36 0.94
C ARG A 33 -8.29 -2.99 1.03
N PHE A 34 -7.54 -3.14 -0.07
CA PHE A 34 -6.13 -2.71 -0.13
C PHE A 34 -6.00 -1.19 -0.06
N LEU A 35 -6.93 -0.44 -0.66
CA LEU A 35 -6.96 1.02 -0.57
C LEU A 35 -7.22 1.49 0.87
N ASP A 36 -8.17 0.88 1.59
CA ASP A 36 -8.43 1.20 2.99
C ASP A 36 -7.22 0.90 3.90
N ALA A 37 -6.52 -0.22 3.64
CA ALA A 37 -5.29 -0.58 4.35
C ALA A 37 -4.18 0.46 4.10
N LEU A 38 -3.95 0.85 2.84
CA LEU A 38 -2.99 1.88 2.47
C LEU A 38 -3.33 3.22 3.15
N ARG A 39 -4.60 3.62 3.10
CA ARG A 39 -5.06 4.86 3.75
C ARG A 39 -4.84 4.83 5.26
N SER A 40 -5.12 3.71 5.91
CA SER A 40 -4.90 3.54 7.35
C SER A 40 -3.41 3.65 7.70
N CYS A 41 -2.54 2.96 6.96
CA CYS A 41 -1.09 3.05 7.17
C CYS A 41 -0.56 4.48 6.99
N VAL A 42 -0.99 5.19 5.94
CA VAL A 42 -0.56 6.59 5.72
C VAL A 42 -1.04 7.49 6.85
N LEU A 43 -2.30 7.35 7.29
CA LEU A 43 -2.85 8.17 8.37
C LEU A 43 -2.16 7.90 9.72
N GLU A 44 -1.87 6.65 10.06
CA GLU A 44 -1.10 6.31 11.27
C GLU A 44 0.31 6.90 11.27
N LYS A 45 0.92 7.06 10.10
CA LYS A 45 2.30 7.55 9.95
C LYS A 45 2.40 9.05 9.73
N VAL A 46 1.30 9.71 9.38
CA VAL A 46 1.15 11.17 9.37
C VAL A 46 0.90 11.72 10.78
N ILE A 47 0.37 10.90 11.70
CA ILE A 47 0.27 11.23 13.13
C ILE A 47 1.64 10.95 13.80
N LEU A 48 2.68 11.69 13.40
CA LEU A 48 3.98 11.78 14.08
C LEU A 48 4.54 13.19 13.95
#